data_AF-A0A067CB70-F1
#
_entry.id   AF-A0A067CB70-F1
#
_cell.length_a   1.000
_cell.length_b   1.000
_cell.length_c   1.000
_cell.angle_alpha   90.00
_cell.angle_beta   90.00
_cell.angle_gamma   90.00
#
_symmetry.space_group_name_H-M   'P 1'
#
loop_
_entity.id
_entity.type
_entity.pdbx_description
1 polymer ?
#
loop_
_entity_poly.entity_id
_entity_poly.type
_entity_poly.pdbx_seq_one_letter_code
_entity_poly.pdbx_strand_id
1 'polypeptide(L)'
;MIGRLHLRALAPMARACKTSMAPSTRAMMAAPWSARSMSTDKITFTFIEADGAKKDVTTAVGETILDIAHANDIELEGACGGELACSTCHCVFDPTIFATLPAICEEEEDMLDLAWGLTDTSRLGCQVKVTKDMDKMVVKIPDESNNMM
;
A
#
# COMPACT_ATOMS: atom_id res chain seq x y z
N MET A 1 46.42 25.01 28.75
CA MET A 1 46.88 23.60 28.72
C MET A 1 45.86 22.79 27.91
N ILE A 2 45.84 22.98 26.59
CA ILE A 2 46.14 21.96 25.56
C ILE A 2 45.68 20.53 25.90
N GLY A 3 44.52 20.15 25.38
CA GLY A 3 43.92 18.82 25.44
C GLY A 3 43.44 18.34 24.07
N ARG A 4 44.42 18.08 23.18
CA ARG A 4 44.44 17.12 22.07
C ARG A 4 43.11 16.68 21.41
N LEU A 5 42.81 17.34 20.30
CA LEU A 5 42.66 16.76 18.95
C LEU A 5 42.62 15.22 18.88
N HIS A 6 41.49 14.63 18.50
CA HIS A 6 41.44 13.37 17.73
C HIS A 6 40.30 13.44 16.72
N LEU A 7 40.62 14.07 15.60
CA LEU A 7 39.88 14.04 14.34
C LEU A 7 39.94 12.60 13.81
N ARG A 8 38.83 11.86 13.85
CA ARG A 8 38.76 10.51 13.28
C ARG A 8 38.50 10.59 11.77
N ALA A 9 39.59 10.34 11.05
CA ALA A 9 39.76 9.85 9.69
C ALA A 9 38.49 9.65 8.82
N LEU A 10 38.51 10.37 7.70
CA LEU A 10 37.78 10.11 6.46
C LEU A 10 38.10 8.71 5.91
N ALA A 11 37.07 7.96 5.55
CA ALA A 11 37.19 6.71 4.82
C ALA A 11 37.26 6.98 3.30
N PRO A 12 38.26 6.46 2.56
CA PRO A 12 38.19 6.35 1.12
C PRO A 12 37.96 4.87 0.77
N MET A 13 36.78 4.55 0.23
CA MET A 13 36.58 3.28 -0.47
C MET A 13 36.02 3.55 -1.86
N ALA A 14 36.91 4.00 -2.74
CA ALA A 14 36.77 3.77 -4.17
C ALA A 14 37.29 2.36 -4.48
N ARG A 15 36.43 1.48 -5.02
CA ARG A 15 36.91 0.33 -5.78
C ARG A 15 35.93 -0.11 -6.86
N ALA A 16 36.30 0.29 -8.08
CA ALA A 16 36.18 -0.44 -9.34
C ALA A 16 34.83 -1.11 -9.67
N CYS A 17 34.05 -0.42 -10.52
CA CYS A 17 33.15 -1.04 -11.48
C CYS A 17 33.98 -1.92 -12.44
N LYS A 18 33.87 -3.24 -12.31
CA LYS A 18 34.37 -4.19 -13.31
C LYS A 18 33.17 -4.73 -14.07
N THR A 19 33.03 -4.25 -15.29
CA THR A 19 32.22 -4.85 -16.35
C THR A 19 32.76 -6.24 -16.67
N SER A 20 31.89 -7.25 -16.52
CA SER A 20 32.09 -8.56 -17.13
C SER A 20 30.76 -8.95 -17.77
N MET A 21 30.72 -8.80 -19.09
CA MET A 21 29.70 -9.39 -19.95
C MET A 21 29.88 -10.91 -19.92
N ALA A 22 28.79 -11.62 -19.63
CA ALA A 22 28.67 -13.07 -19.86
C ALA A 22 27.49 -13.32 -20.83
N PRO A 23 27.59 -14.30 -21.74
CA PRO A 23 26.64 -14.48 -22.82
C PRO A 23 25.38 -15.25 -22.39
N SER A 24 24.30 -14.92 -23.10
CA SER A 24 22.98 -15.55 -23.07
C SER A 24 23.04 -17.08 -23.12
N THR A 25 22.50 -17.72 -22.09
CA THR A 25 21.83 -19.02 -22.22
C THR A 25 20.43 -18.89 -21.66
N ARG A 26 19.47 -19.03 -22.56
CA ARG A 26 18.02 -19.00 -22.31
C ARG A 26 17.64 -20.23 -21.48
N ALA A 27 17.56 -20.06 -20.17
CA ALA A 27 16.89 -20.99 -19.27
C ALA A 27 15.61 -20.32 -18.77
N MET A 28 14.47 -20.78 -19.28
CA MET A 28 13.15 -20.47 -18.74
C MET A 28 13.03 -21.17 -17.38
N MET A 29 13.54 -20.54 -16.34
CA MET A 29 13.27 -20.95 -14.96
C MET A 29 12.19 -19.99 -14.46
N ALA A 30 10.95 -20.48 -14.39
CA ALA A 30 9.89 -19.80 -13.68
C ALA A 30 10.41 -19.47 -12.28
N ALA A 31 10.62 -18.18 -12.00
CA ALA A 31 10.89 -17.73 -10.65
C ALA A 31 9.73 -18.24 -9.77
N PRO A 32 9.99 -18.89 -8.63
CA PRO A 32 8.91 -19.17 -7.70
C PRO A 32 8.40 -17.80 -7.26
N TRP A 33 7.14 -17.51 -7.60
CA TRP A 33 6.42 -16.39 -7.03
C TRP A 33 6.68 -16.43 -5.53
N SER A 34 7.37 -15.40 -5.04
CA SER A 34 7.83 -15.27 -3.66
C SER A 34 6.74 -15.74 -2.71
N ALA A 35 6.98 -16.87 -2.03
CA ALA A 35 6.18 -17.32 -0.91
C ALA A 35 6.31 -16.28 0.19
N ARG A 36 5.52 -15.21 0.08
CA ARG A 36 5.40 -14.17 1.09
C ARG A 36 4.94 -14.87 2.34
N SER A 37 5.79 -14.83 3.37
CA SER A 37 5.53 -15.31 4.72
C SER A 37 4.14 -14.86 5.16
N MET A 38 3.15 -15.75 5.08
CA MET A 38 1.78 -15.44 5.48
C MET A 38 1.71 -15.40 7.00
N SER A 39 1.52 -14.21 7.54
CA SER A 39 1.12 -13.98 8.93
C SER A 39 -0.18 -14.79 9.18
N THR A 40 -0.19 -15.68 10.18
CA THR A 40 -1.34 -16.57 10.48
C THR A 40 -2.55 -15.83 11.07
N ASP A 41 -2.43 -14.53 11.30
CA ASP A 41 -3.47 -13.72 11.91
C ASP A 41 -4.49 -13.29 10.85
N LYS A 42 -5.74 -13.73 11.02
CA LYS A 42 -6.88 -13.32 10.20
C LYS A 42 -7.69 -12.28 10.94
N ILE A 43 -8.13 -11.25 10.24
CA ILE A 43 -9.08 -10.27 10.75
C ILE A 43 -10.36 -10.29 9.92
N THR A 44 -11.45 -9.79 10.49
CA THR A 44 -12.73 -9.63 9.77
C THR A 44 -13.17 -8.18 9.80
N PHE A 45 -13.54 -7.62 8.66
CA PHE A 45 -14.02 -6.24 8.58
C PHE A 45 -15.10 -6.11 7.50
N THR A 46 -15.82 -4.98 7.50
CA THR A 46 -16.96 -4.76 6.61
C THR A 46 -16.63 -3.69 5.58
N PHE A 47 -16.92 -3.99 4.31
CA PHE A 47 -16.99 -3.00 3.24
C PHE A 47 -18.41 -2.48 3.09
N ILE A 48 -18.54 -1.17 2.88
CA ILE A 48 -19.77 -0.53 2.43
C ILE A 48 -19.54 -0.10 0.99
N GLU A 49 -20.23 -0.74 0.05
CA GLU A 49 -20.20 -0.40 -1.38
C GLU A 49 -21.00 0.89 -1.64
N ALA A 50 -20.86 1.44 -2.86
CA ALA A 50 -21.58 2.63 -3.32
C ALA A 50 -23.10 2.49 -3.14
N ASP A 51 -23.66 1.34 -3.54
CA ASP A 51 -25.08 1.04 -3.38
C ASP A 51 -25.57 0.93 -1.92
N GLY A 52 -24.64 1.03 -0.95
CA GLY A 52 -24.89 0.87 0.47
C GLY A 52 -24.92 -0.59 0.93
N ALA A 53 -24.65 -1.55 0.03
CA ALA A 53 -24.49 -2.95 0.38
C ALA A 53 -23.30 -3.13 1.32
N LYS A 54 -23.49 -4.03 2.29
CA LYS A 54 -22.45 -4.36 3.27
C LYS A 54 -21.92 -5.76 2.97
N LYS A 55 -20.62 -5.86 2.78
CA LYS A 55 -19.92 -7.13 2.59
C LYS A 55 -18.90 -7.33 3.69
N ASP A 56 -19.09 -8.39 4.48
CA ASP A 56 -18.12 -8.79 5.50
C ASP A 56 -17.05 -9.67 4.85
N VAL A 57 -15.79 -9.31 5.04
CA VAL A 57 -14.64 -10.03 4.50
C VAL A 57 -13.74 -10.52 5.63
N THR A 58 -13.17 -11.70 5.45
CA THR A 58 -12.14 -12.24 6.35
C THR A 58 -10.85 -12.41 5.55
N THR A 59 -9.78 -11.74 5.98
CA THR A 59 -8.49 -11.76 5.28
C THR A 59 -7.32 -11.86 6.25
N ALA A 60 -6.15 -12.21 5.74
CA ALA A 60 -4.90 -12.25 6.49
C ALA A 60 -4.29 -10.86 6.65
N VAL A 61 -3.57 -10.68 7.75
CA VAL A 61 -2.83 -9.44 8.03
C VAL A 61 -1.65 -9.28 7.05
N GLY A 62 -1.53 -8.06 6.51
CA GLY A 62 -0.44 -7.65 5.61
C GLY A 62 -0.84 -7.46 4.16
N GLU A 63 -2.08 -7.79 3.78
CA GLU A 63 -2.65 -7.52 2.45
C GLU A 63 -3.15 -6.07 2.35
N THR A 64 -3.22 -5.53 1.13
CA THR A 64 -3.75 -4.18 0.89
C THR A 64 -5.27 -4.20 0.78
N ILE A 65 -5.94 -3.09 1.10
CA ILE A 65 -7.40 -3.00 0.97
C ILE A 65 -7.86 -3.25 -0.48
N LEU A 66 -7.07 -2.80 -1.46
CA LEU A 66 -7.35 -3.05 -2.87
C LEU A 66 -7.31 -4.55 -3.21
N ASP A 67 -6.24 -5.26 -2.83
CA ASP A 67 -6.10 -6.69 -3.10
C ASP A 67 -7.24 -7.48 -2.44
N ILE A 68 -7.60 -7.12 -1.20
CA ILE A 68 -8.68 -7.77 -0.45
C ILE A 68 -10.03 -7.54 -1.13
N ALA A 69 -10.30 -6.31 -1.60
CA ALA A 69 -11.53 -5.99 -2.31
C ALA A 69 -11.67 -6.85 -3.57
N HIS A 70 -10.63 -6.92 -4.39
CA HIS A 70 -10.61 -7.74 -5.61
C HIS A 70 -10.73 -9.24 -5.32
N ALA A 71 -10.08 -9.72 -4.26
CA ALA A 71 -10.15 -11.12 -3.86
C ALA A 71 -11.55 -11.56 -3.35
N ASN A 72 -12.41 -10.60 -2.98
CA ASN A 72 -13.75 -10.84 -2.43
C ASN A 72 -14.88 -10.30 -3.34
N ASP A 73 -14.59 -10.04 -4.63
CA ASP A 73 -15.57 -9.55 -5.61
C ASP A 73 -16.31 -8.27 -5.13
N ILE A 74 -15.57 -7.36 -4.51
CA ILE A 74 -16.03 -6.02 -4.16
C ILE A 74 -15.67 -5.06 -5.28
N GLU A 75 -16.62 -4.21 -5.65
CA GLU A 75 -16.46 -3.22 -6.72
C GLU A 75 -15.63 -2.02 -6.24
N LEU A 76 -14.32 -2.25 -6.06
CA LEU A 76 -13.33 -1.20 -5.81
C LEU A 76 -12.42 -1.07 -7.04
N GLU A 77 -12.40 0.11 -7.64
CA GLU A 77 -11.53 0.36 -8.78
C GLU A 77 -10.04 0.41 -8.36
N GLY A 78 -9.16 0.14 -9.32
CA GLY A 78 -7.72 0.11 -9.12
C GLY A 78 -6.97 0.22 -10.43
N ALA A 79 -7.22 1.29 -11.19
CA ALA A 79 -6.79 1.41 -12.59
C ALA A 79 -5.26 1.28 -12.79
N CYS A 80 -4.45 1.73 -11.84
CA CYS A 80 -2.99 1.61 -11.89
C CYS A 80 -2.43 0.33 -11.25
N GLY A 81 -3.27 -0.54 -10.69
CA GLY A 81 -2.84 -1.75 -9.98
C GLY A 81 -2.12 -1.49 -8.65
N GLY A 82 -2.24 -0.29 -8.08
CA GLY A 82 -1.64 0.05 -6.78
C GLY A 82 -0.27 0.75 -6.84
N GLU A 83 0.15 1.20 -8.02
CA GLU A 83 1.43 1.89 -8.26
C GLU A 83 1.41 3.40 -7.95
N LEU A 84 0.47 3.87 -7.10
CA LEU A 84 0.31 5.28 -6.73
C LEU A 84 0.22 6.24 -7.93
N ALA A 85 -0.42 5.81 -9.02
CA ALA A 85 -0.54 6.58 -10.26
C ALA A 85 -2.00 6.97 -10.60
N CYS A 86 -2.95 6.69 -9.70
CA CYS A 86 -4.35 7.09 -9.83
C CYS A 86 -5.03 7.16 -8.46
N SER A 87 -6.21 7.76 -8.39
CA SER A 87 -7.05 7.88 -7.19
C SER A 87 -8.30 7.00 -7.19
N THR A 88 -8.44 6.07 -8.14
CA THR A 88 -9.64 5.23 -8.28
C THR A 88 -9.82 4.19 -7.16
N CYS A 89 -8.74 3.90 -6.41
CA CYS A 89 -8.77 3.04 -5.22
C CYS A 89 -9.11 3.80 -3.93
N HIS A 90 -9.67 4.99 -4.04
CA HIS A 90 -10.07 5.84 -2.91
C HIS A 90 -11.08 5.12 -2.01
N CYS A 91 -10.79 5.14 -0.71
CA CYS A 91 -11.63 4.57 0.33
C CYS A 91 -11.74 5.56 1.50
N VAL A 92 -12.88 5.53 2.19
CA VAL A 92 -13.13 6.33 3.40
C VAL A 92 -13.14 5.41 4.61
N PHE A 93 -12.31 5.74 5.60
CA PHE A 93 -12.15 4.95 6.82
C PHE A 93 -12.91 5.57 7.99
N ASP A 94 -13.23 4.75 8.99
CA ASP A 94 -13.72 5.26 10.28
C ASP A 94 -12.63 6.14 10.95
N PRO A 95 -12.99 7.28 11.57
CA PRO A 95 -12.02 8.17 12.22
C PRO A 95 -11.14 7.49 13.27
N THR A 96 -11.68 6.48 13.98
CA THR A 96 -10.93 5.75 15.00
C THR A 96 -9.82 4.91 14.39
N ILE A 97 -10.08 4.29 13.24
CA ILE A 97 -9.12 3.48 12.50
C ILE A 97 -8.13 4.38 11.78
N PHE A 98 -8.62 5.45 11.14
CA PHE A 98 -7.77 6.42 10.45
C PHE A 98 -6.68 7.00 11.37
N ALA A 99 -7.01 7.28 12.63
CA ALA A 99 -6.03 7.77 13.62
C ALA A 99 -4.90 6.76 13.95
N THR A 100 -5.10 5.47 13.65
CA THR A 100 -4.08 4.42 13.85
C THR A 100 -3.24 4.16 12.60
N LEU A 101 -3.66 4.67 11.44
CA LEU A 101 -2.94 4.48 10.18
C LEU A 101 -1.63 5.28 10.17
N PRO A 102 -0.62 4.82 9.41
CA PRO A 102 0.59 5.59 9.21
C PRO A 102 0.27 6.94 8.56
N ALA A 103 1.10 7.94 8.84
CA ALA A 103 1.02 9.23 8.18
C ALA A 103 1.04 9.05 6.66
N ILE A 104 0.19 9.83 6.00
CA ILE A 104 0.12 9.90 4.55
C ILE A 104 1.41 10.54 3.99
N CYS A 105 1.86 10.11 2.81
CA CYS A 105 2.99 10.74 2.11
C CYS A 105 2.50 11.84 1.17
N GLU A 106 3.36 12.80 0.86
CA GLU A 106 3.03 13.93 -0.03
C GLU A 106 2.51 13.44 -1.40
N GLU A 107 3.12 12.38 -1.95
CA GLU A 107 2.68 11.83 -3.24
C GLU A 107 1.28 11.17 -3.17
N GLU A 108 0.89 10.61 -2.01
CA GLU A 108 -0.45 10.07 -1.81
C GLU A 108 -1.48 11.20 -1.65
N GLU A 109 -1.12 12.28 -0.95
CA GLU A 109 -1.96 13.50 -0.82
C GLU A 109 -2.24 14.12 -2.20
N ASP A 110 -1.19 14.30 -3.03
CA ASP A 110 -1.31 14.86 -4.38
C ASP A 110 -2.28 14.05 -5.26
N MET A 111 -2.30 12.72 -5.11
CA MET A 111 -3.23 11.85 -5.83
C MET A 111 -4.64 11.91 -5.24
N LEU A 112 -4.78 11.97 -3.91
CA LEU A 112 -6.08 12.06 -3.25
C LEU A 112 -6.81 13.37 -3.54
N ASP A 113 -6.10 14.47 -3.82
CA ASP A 113 -6.70 15.73 -4.26
C ASP A 113 -7.49 15.61 -5.57
N LEU A 114 -7.19 14.58 -6.37
CA LEU A 114 -7.92 14.25 -7.61
C LEU A 114 -9.11 13.32 -7.36
N ALA A 115 -9.26 12.78 -6.14
CA ALA A 115 -10.34 11.88 -5.78
C ALA A 115 -11.67 12.63 -5.63
N TRP A 116 -12.76 11.94 -5.94
CA TRP A 116 -14.10 12.50 -5.78
C TRP A 116 -14.65 12.20 -4.39
N GLY A 117 -15.36 13.16 -3.80
CA GLY A 117 -15.92 12.98 -2.45
C GLY A 117 -14.85 12.82 -1.37
N LEU A 118 -13.71 13.49 -1.52
CA LEU A 118 -12.63 13.50 -0.55
C LEU A 118 -13.13 13.94 0.85
N THR A 119 -12.71 13.22 1.86
CA THR A 119 -13.00 13.46 3.28
C THR A 119 -11.72 13.45 4.10
N ASP A 120 -11.78 13.96 5.33
CA ASP A 120 -10.63 13.99 6.25
C ASP A 120 -10.10 12.58 6.60
N THR A 121 -10.90 11.53 6.41
CA THR A 121 -10.53 10.13 6.67
C THR A 121 -10.34 9.30 5.41
N SER A 122 -10.13 9.98 4.28
CA SER A 122 -9.88 9.36 2.98
C SER A 122 -8.44 8.87 2.86
N ARG A 123 -8.26 7.68 2.28
CA ARG A 123 -6.95 7.12 1.92
C ARG A 123 -7.03 6.37 0.60
N LEU A 124 -5.89 6.14 -0.04
CA LEU A 124 -5.80 5.21 -1.17
C LEU A 124 -5.72 3.78 -0.64
N GLY A 125 -6.73 2.96 -0.94
CA GLY A 125 -6.82 1.58 -0.46
C GLY A 125 -5.64 0.69 -0.87
N CYS A 126 -4.93 1.04 -1.94
CA CYS A 126 -3.72 0.33 -2.36
C CYS A 126 -2.50 0.60 -1.45
N GLN A 127 -2.46 1.73 -0.73
CA GLN A 127 -1.37 2.07 0.18
C GLN A 127 -1.63 1.59 1.62
N VAL A 128 -2.90 1.34 1.96
CA VAL A 128 -3.29 0.88 3.28
C VAL A 128 -3.17 -0.64 3.36
N LYS A 129 -2.27 -1.10 4.23
CA LYS A 129 -2.13 -2.52 4.59
C LYS A 129 -2.91 -2.81 5.85
N VAL A 130 -3.61 -3.94 5.83
CA VAL A 130 -4.36 -4.42 6.98
C VAL A 130 -3.43 -4.87 8.10
N THR A 131 -3.68 -4.37 9.31
CA THR A 131 -3.01 -4.78 10.56
C THR A 131 -3.99 -5.46 11.51
N LYS A 132 -3.48 -6.04 12.61
CA LYS A 132 -4.32 -6.72 13.61
C LYS A 132 -5.30 -5.77 14.32
N ASP A 133 -4.93 -4.50 14.42
CA ASP A 133 -5.70 -3.49 15.14
C ASP A 133 -6.91 -2.98 14.34
N MET A 134 -7.03 -3.40 13.08
CA MET A 134 -8.10 -3.03 12.15
C MET A 134 -9.26 -4.05 12.15
N ASP A 135 -9.31 -4.95 13.13
CA ASP A 135 -10.42 -5.90 13.27
C ASP A 135 -11.75 -5.16 13.49
N LYS A 136 -12.79 -5.59 12.77
CA LYS A 136 -14.15 -5.02 12.77
C LYS A 136 -14.24 -3.56 12.31
N MET A 137 -13.23 -3.08 11.57
CA MET A 137 -13.35 -1.78 10.94
C MET A 137 -14.46 -1.77 9.88
N VAL A 138 -14.87 -0.56 9.52
CA VAL A 138 -15.77 -0.32 8.39
C VAL A 138 -15.01 0.53 7.38
N VAL A 139 -14.93 0.03 6.15
CA VAL A 139 -14.34 0.74 5.02
C VAL A 139 -15.47 1.08 4.06
N LYS A 140 -15.64 2.36 3.76
CA LYS A 140 -16.65 2.82 2.81
C LYS A 140 -16.01 3.14 1.46
N ILE A 141 -16.59 2.62 0.40
CA ILE A 141 -16.29 2.98 -0.99
C ILE A 141 -17.23 4.12 -1.38
N PRO A 142 -16.72 5.27 -1.83
CA PRO A 142 -17.56 6.38 -2.27
C PRO A 142 -18.28 6.04 -3.60
N ASP A 143 -19.45 6.64 -3.79
CA ASP A 143 -20.35 6.37 -4.92
C ASP A 143 -19.79 6.70 -6.32
N GLU A 144 -18.82 7.60 -6.37
CA GLU A 144 -18.22 8.06 -7.63
C GLU A 144 -16.69 7.94 -7.52
N SER A 145 -16.09 7.04 -8.30
CA SER A 145 -14.66 7.06 -8.57
C SER A 145 -14.43 7.83 -9.87
N ASN A 146 -13.60 8.87 -9.81
CA ASN A 146 -13.31 9.66 -10.99
C ASN A 146 -12.29 8.94 -11.88
N ASN A 147 -12.78 8.17 -12.85
CA ASN A 147 -11.96 7.70 -13.98
C ASN A 147 -12.36 8.44 -15.26
N MET A 148 -12.32 9.78 -15.22
CA MET A 148 -12.47 10.60 -16.42
C MET A 148 -11.24 10.41 -17.33
N MET A 149 -11.31 9.36 -18.16
CA MET A 149 -10.58 9.24 -19.42
C MET A 149 -11.22 10.11 -20.50
#